data_AF-M3HPC1-F1
#
_entry.id   AF-M3HPC1-F1
#
_cell.length_a   1.000
_cell.length_b   1.000
_cell.length_c   1.000
_cell.angle_alpha   90.00
_cell.angle_beta   90.00
_cell.angle_gamma   90.00
#
_symmetry.space_group_name_H-M   'P 1'
#
loop_
_entity.id
_entity.type
_entity.pdbx_description
1 polymer ?
#
loop_
_entity_poly.entity_id
_entity_poly.type
_entity_poly.pdbx_seq_one_letter_code
_entity_poly.pdbx_strand_id
1 'polypeptide(L)'
;VKDEPSVIQENYSKGRTIERTINQNSIKLPKNLQSLYIDGDSYKGQFGKSRTLFSNKEENMLQNLKILSIIYFDGFSRLGLLPPSLTQLTICSGRKMKSLNSDFFDNLKSVTSLQSLTIYCPLGACFDYELPPKLEYLELSNRQLCKISLRSKSLKRFYLYQTKFSVVSPENFQVPESLVELVLSNCVITLFDDSFVFPQRLQSLYLDGQDAQKIPKLPPNLKCLFILYDLREVTEAYFPDFPSTLEELNLSSNINYQPHLTITDISYLVKLKKLSIINSKITEPVNLNKFPKSLTDLSICKSRVRKFTGTFADFPKLVNLNLSDNSLGNWLSSMPVEFSFGPAIQQIGLMQNLLDSETVINLLYNLKQSPNFGELFVENMPVPENL
;
A
#
# COMPACT_ATOMS: atom_id res chain seq x y z
N VAL A 1 49.25 -56.28 -18.26
CA VAL A 1 48.82 -57.64 -18.66
C VAL A 1 47.83 -58.07 -17.60
N LYS A 2 46.53 -57.82 -17.87
CA LYS A 2 45.55 -58.84 -18.31
C LYS A 2 45.32 -59.88 -17.20
N ASP A 3 44.12 -60.23 -16.75
CA ASP A 3 42.75 -59.96 -17.14
C ASP A 3 41.90 -60.25 -15.88
N GLU A 4 40.67 -59.75 -15.83
CA GLU A 4 39.54 -60.35 -15.06
C GLU A 4 39.29 -61.82 -15.53
N PRO A 5 38.23 -62.61 -15.16
CA PRO A 5 37.04 -62.35 -14.35
C PRO A 5 36.47 -63.54 -13.50
N SER A 6 35.46 -63.22 -12.69
CA SER A 6 34.13 -63.87 -12.50
C SER A 6 33.88 -65.31 -11.97
N VAL A 7 32.72 -65.37 -11.29
CA VAL A 7 31.70 -66.44 -11.08
C VAL A 7 31.90 -67.43 -9.93
N ILE A 8 30.89 -67.50 -9.02
CA ILE A 8 30.12 -68.70 -8.65
C ILE A 8 28.69 -68.28 -8.23
N GLN A 9 27.73 -69.04 -8.77
CA GLN A 9 26.27 -68.98 -8.63
C GLN A 9 25.80 -69.44 -7.22
N GLU A 10 24.67 -68.97 -6.70
CA GLU A 10 23.33 -69.61 -6.71
C GLU A 10 22.89 -69.88 -5.26
N ASN A 11 21.78 -69.28 -4.82
CA ASN A 11 20.54 -70.06 -4.60
C ASN A 11 19.43 -69.27 -3.92
N TYR A 12 18.23 -69.56 -4.41
CA TYR A 12 16.95 -69.01 -4.00
C TYR A 12 16.52 -69.43 -2.59
N SER A 13 15.65 -68.58 -2.05
CA SER A 13 14.50 -68.89 -1.18
C SER A 13 14.64 -68.55 0.31
N LYS A 14 13.91 -67.52 0.74
CA LYS A 14 12.63 -67.67 1.47
C LYS A 14 12.13 -66.30 1.91
N GLY A 15 10.82 -66.11 1.77
CA GLY A 15 10.13 -64.85 2.04
C GLY A 15 10.43 -64.31 3.43
N ARG A 16 11.00 -63.11 3.45
CA ARG A 16 10.75 -62.16 4.54
C ARG A 16 9.66 -61.24 4.06
N THR A 17 8.56 -61.21 4.82
CA THR A 17 7.68 -60.06 4.89
C THR A 17 8.58 -58.86 5.20
N ILE A 18 8.94 -58.10 4.17
CA ILE A 18 9.51 -56.79 4.37
C ILE A 18 8.34 -55.99 4.92
N GLU A 19 8.28 -55.87 6.25
CA GLU A 19 7.67 -54.70 6.86
C GLU A 19 8.30 -53.50 6.16
N ARG A 20 7.58 -52.97 5.17
CA ARG A 20 7.87 -51.66 4.59
C ARG A 20 7.77 -50.73 5.78
N THR A 21 8.92 -50.40 6.35
CA THR A 21 9.05 -49.38 7.39
C THR A 21 8.47 -48.10 6.78
N ILE A 22 7.24 -47.79 7.17
CA ILE A 22 6.48 -46.64 6.69
C ILE A 22 7.22 -45.42 7.22
N ASN A 23 8.01 -44.82 6.33
CA ASN A 23 8.84 -43.66 6.58
C ASN A 23 8.04 -42.55 7.30
N GLN A 24 8.43 -42.25 8.55
CA GLN A 24 7.92 -41.13 9.35
C GLN A 24 8.44 -39.81 8.76
N ASN A 25 7.79 -39.31 7.72
CA ASN A 25 8.32 -38.26 6.86
C ASN A 25 7.87 -36.83 7.21
N SER A 26 7.25 -36.55 8.36
CA SER A 26 6.96 -35.16 8.76
C SER A 26 7.52 -34.81 10.13
N ILE A 27 7.79 -33.52 10.33
CA ILE A 27 8.33 -33.00 11.58
C ILE A 27 7.24 -33.01 12.65
N LYS A 28 7.56 -33.55 13.83
CA LYS A 28 6.66 -33.49 14.98
C LYS A 28 6.76 -32.12 15.64
N LEU A 29 5.66 -31.37 15.60
CA LEU A 29 5.50 -30.07 16.26
C LEU A 29 4.48 -30.20 17.40
N PRO A 30 4.51 -29.32 18.43
CA PRO A 30 3.57 -29.38 19.54
C PRO A 30 2.11 -29.26 19.06
N LYS A 31 1.22 -30.15 19.51
CA LYS A 31 -0.20 -30.16 19.08
C LYS A 31 -0.98 -28.87 19.45
N ASN A 32 -0.54 -28.17 20.49
CA ASN A 32 -1.13 -26.91 20.95
C ASN A 32 -0.45 -25.67 20.36
N LEU A 33 0.44 -25.84 19.38
CA LEU A 33 1.12 -24.74 18.72
C LEU A 33 0.10 -23.84 17.99
N GLN A 34 0.07 -22.56 18.36
CA GLN A 34 -0.84 -21.56 17.77
C GLN A 34 -0.16 -20.67 16.73
N SER A 35 1.14 -20.44 16.89
CA SER A 35 1.92 -19.61 15.98
C SER A 35 3.25 -20.27 15.68
N LEU A 36 3.66 -20.25 14.42
CA LEU A 36 4.93 -20.79 13.97
C LEU A 36 5.64 -19.78 13.08
N TYR A 37 6.86 -19.43 13.46
CA TYR A 37 7.76 -18.59 12.70
C TYR A 37 8.95 -19.43 12.23
N ILE A 38 9.20 -19.42 10.92
CA ILE A 38 10.26 -20.18 10.28
C ILE A 38 11.19 -19.21 9.56
N ASP A 39 12.45 -19.21 9.96
CA ASP A 39 13.50 -18.40 9.36
C ASP A 39 14.51 -19.29 8.64
N GLY A 40 14.59 -19.13 7.33
CA GLY A 40 15.48 -19.88 6.45
C GLY A 40 16.87 -19.28 6.28
N ASP A 41 17.19 -18.14 6.89
CA ASP A 41 18.51 -17.49 6.73
C ASP A 41 19.66 -18.28 7.42
N SER A 42 19.33 -19.37 8.13
CA SER A 42 20.33 -20.30 8.64
C SER A 42 20.77 -21.29 7.54
N TYR A 43 21.94 -21.02 6.94
CA TYR A 43 22.65 -21.83 5.94
C TYR A 43 22.92 -23.32 6.29
N LYS A 44 22.30 -23.90 7.33
CA LYS A 44 22.63 -25.22 7.87
C LYS A 44 21.44 -26.17 8.10
N GLY A 45 20.20 -25.74 7.87
CA GLY A 45 19.01 -26.57 8.08
C GLY A 45 18.55 -27.33 6.84
N GLN A 46 19.32 -28.33 6.35
CA GLN A 46 18.79 -29.19 5.29
C GLN A 46 17.79 -30.21 5.87
N PHE A 47 16.50 -30.03 5.59
CA PHE A 47 15.55 -31.13 5.74
C PHE A 47 16.00 -32.32 4.89
N GLY A 48 15.90 -33.54 5.43
CA GLY A 48 16.09 -34.75 4.64
C GLY A 48 15.17 -34.71 3.41
N LYS A 49 15.68 -35.13 2.24
CA LYS A 49 15.00 -34.97 0.94
C LYS A 49 13.57 -35.53 0.89
N SER A 50 13.21 -36.42 1.81
CA SER A 50 11.89 -37.07 1.91
C SER A 50 10.92 -36.45 2.90
N ARG A 51 11.32 -35.41 3.67
CA ARG A 51 10.48 -34.87 4.76
C ARG A 51 9.66 -33.66 4.36
N THR A 52 8.38 -33.65 4.72
CA THR A 52 7.51 -32.46 4.66
C THR A 52 7.43 -31.78 6.03
N LEU A 53 7.21 -30.47 6.03
CA LEU A 53 7.03 -29.68 7.25
C LEU A 53 5.68 -30.00 7.89
N PHE A 54 4.62 -29.99 7.08
CA PHE A 54 3.26 -30.28 7.49
C PHE A 54 2.74 -31.57 6.86
N SER A 55 1.79 -32.20 7.54
CA SER A 55 1.10 -33.40 7.11
C SER A 55 -0.33 -33.38 7.63
N ASN A 56 -1.25 -33.97 6.89
CA ASN A 56 -2.64 -34.20 7.28
C ASN A 56 -2.82 -35.48 8.13
N LYS A 57 -1.73 -36.21 8.45
CA LYS A 57 -1.82 -37.33 9.38
C LYS A 57 -2.22 -36.85 10.76
N GLU A 58 -3.17 -37.53 11.38
CA GLU A 58 -3.78 -37.15 12.66
C GLU A 58 -2.72 -36.88 13.74
N GLU A 59 -1.66 -37.69 13.80
CA GLU A 59 -0.60 -37.51 14.80
C GLU A 59 0.26 -36.24 14.62
N ASN A 60 0.26 -35.63 13.43
CA ASN A 60 1.06 -34.44 13.08
C ASN A 60 0.20 -33.22 12.72
N MET A 61 -1.13 -33.36 12.73
CA MET A 61 -2.04 -32.30 12.33
C MET A 61 -2.07 -31.18 13.40
N LEU A 62 -1.71 -29.97 12.98
CA LEU A 62 -1.66 -28.80 13.85
C LEU A 62 -3.00 -28.08 13.89
N GLN A 63 -4.00 -28.68 14.54
CA GLN A 63 -5.37 -28.17 14.61
C GLN A 63 -5.50 -26.78 15.27
N ASN A 64 -4.50 -26.39 16.06
CA ASN A 64 -4.48 -25.12 16.78
C ASN A 64 -3.65 -24.04 16.09
N LEU A 65 -2.92 -24.36 15.01
CA LEU A 65 -2.04 -23.40 14.36
C LEU A 65 -2.87 -22.36 13.61
N LYS A 66 -2.78 -21.10 14.05
CA LYS A 66 -3.51 -19.95 13.49
C LYS A 66 -2.62 -19.08 12.63
N ILE A 67 -1.38 -18.88 13.04
CA ILE A 67 -0.43 -17.96 12.40
C ILE A 67 0.78 -18.74 11.91
N LEU A 68 1.11 -18.59 10.64
CA LEU A 68 2.32 -19.14 10.05
C LEU A 68 3.07 -18.05 9.28
N SER A 69 4.32 -17.82 9.68
CA SER A 69 5.23 -16.91 8.98
C SER A 69 6.45 -17.70 8.52
N ILE A 70 6.69 -17.69 7.21
CA ILE A 70 7.81 -18.37 6.58
C ILE A 70 8.66 -17.30 5.89
N ILE A 71 9.86 -17.08 6.40
CA ILE A 71 10.77 -16.04 5.94
C ILE A 71 12.08 -16.69 5.47
N TYR A 72 12.56 -16.31 4.28
CA TYR A 72 13.81 -16.77 3.68
C TYR A 72 13.95 -18.29 3.52
N PHE A 73 12.84 -19.03 3.56
CA PHE A 73 12.83 -20.48 3.41
C PHE A 73 12.91 -20.88 1.92
N ASP A 74 13.76 -21.84 1.56
CA ASP A 74 13.87 -22.33 0.18
C ASP A 74 13.12 -23.66 -0.06
N GLY A 75 12.71 -24.33 1.03
CA GLY A 75 12.08 -25.64 1.02
C GLY A 75 10.57 -25.64 0.76
N PHE A 76 10.01 -24.67 0.02
CA PHE A 76 8.56 -24.54 -0.18
C PHE A 76 7.89 -25.76 -0.81
N SER A 77 8.59 -26.48 -1.69
CA SER A 77 8.13 -27.76 -2.24
C SER A 77 7.96 -28.86 -1.18
N ARG A 78 8.44 -28.61 0.04
CA ARG A 78 8.37 -29.52 1.19
C ARG A 78 7.45 -29.01 2.29
N LEU A 79 6.65 -27.97 2.06
CA LEU A 79 5.65 -27.57 3.07
C LEU A 79 4.66 -28.70 3.36
N GLY A 80 4.26 -29.46 2.34
CA GLY A 80 3.15 -30.39 2.46
C GLY A 80 1.80 -29.64 2.55
N LEU A 81 0.78 -30.32 3.07
CA LEU A 81 -0.56 -29.75 3.21
C LEU A 81 -0.58 -28.73 4.35
N LEU A 82 -0.98 -27.50 4.06
CA LEU A 82 -1.09 -26.43 5.04
C LEU A 82 -2.14 -26.80 6.11
N PRO A 83 -1.90 -26.49 7.41
CA PRO A 83 -2.87 -26.76 8.46
C PRO A 83 -4.21 -26.05 8.20
N PRO A 84 -5.34 -26.76 8.28
CA PRO A 84 -6.66 -26.22 7.93
C PRO A 84 -7.19 -25.17 8.92
N SER A 85 -6.52 -25.01 10.06
CA SER A 85 -6.85 -24.05 11.11
C SER A 85 -6.24 -22.66 10.90
N LEU A 86 -5.35 -22.51 9.92
CA LEU A 86 -4.63 -21.27 9.67
C LEU A 86 -5.58 -20.13 9.34
N THR A 87 -5.40 -19.01 10.02
CA THR A 87 -6.12 -17.74 9.78
C THR A 87 -5.21 -16.71 9.14
N GLN A 88 -3.89 -16.82 9.33
CA GLN A 88 -2.90 -15.91 8.76
C GLN A 88 -1.71 -16.67 8.19
N LEU A 89 -1.29 -16.30 6.99
CA LEU A 89 -0.11 -16.85 6.32
C LEU A 89 0.74 -15.73 5.73
N THR A 90 2.00 -15.67 6.14
CA THR A 90 3.00 -14.76 5.59
C THR A 90 4.13 -15.56 4.97
N ILE A 91 4.45 -15.26 3.71
CA ILE A 91 5.49 -15.94 2.96
C ILE A 91 6.41 -14.87 2.35
N CYS A 92 7.62 -14.80 2.90
CA CYS A 92 8.66 -13.86 2.47
C CYS A 92 9.86 -14.68 1.99
N SER A 93 10.41 -14.37 0.82
CA SER A 93 11.58 -15.08 0.33
C SER A 93 12.71 -14.17 -0.06
N GLY A 94 13.91 -14.75 -0.02
CA GLY A 94 15.13 -14.11 -0.49
C GLY A 94 15.28 -14.26 -2.00
N ARG A 95 16.29 -13.57 -2.55
CA ARG A 95 16.54 -13.45 -4.01
C ARG A 95 16.78 -14.78 -4.75
N LYS A 96 17.02 -15.89 -4.03
CA LYS A 96 17.42 -17.18 -4.61
C LYS A 96 16.29 -18.21 -4.70
N MET A 97 15.07 -17.86 -4.26
CA MET A 97 13.96 -18.79 -4.24
C MET A 97 13.35 -19.00 -5.64
N LYS A 98 12.98 -20.24 -5.96
CA LYS A 98 12.13 -20.56 -7.12
C LYS A 98 10.71 -20.04 -6.88
N SER A 99 10.00 -19.69 -7.95
CA SER A 99 8.63 -19.21 -7.84
C SER A 99 7.70 -20.24 -7.18
N LEU A 100 6.71 -19.77 -6.41
CA LEU A 100 5.61 -20.63 -5.95
C LEU A 100 4.87 -21.20 -7.16
N ASN A 101 4.56 -22.49 -7.12
CA ASN A 101 3.90 -23.23 -8.20
C ASN A 101 2.39 -23.39 -7.94
N SER A 102 1.68 -23.98 -8.91
CA SER A 102 0.24 -24.26 -8.81
C SER A 102 -0.13 -25.12 -7.58
N ASP A 103 0.70 -26.11 -7.25
CA ASP A 103 0.43 -27.04 -6.14
C ASP A 103 0.31 -26.29 -4.80
N PHE A 104 1.10 -25.23 -4.59
CA PHE A 104 0.99 -24.39 -3.41
C PHE A 104 -0.38 -23.71 -3.33
N PHE A 105 -0.86 -23.14 -4.43
CA PHE A 105 -2.14 -22.45 -4.48
C PHE A 105 -3.33 -23.42 -4.42
N ASP A 106 -3.20 -24.63 -4.95
CA ASP A 106 -4.22 -25.66 -4.80
C ASP A 106 -4.32 -26.13 -3.34
N ASN A 107 -3.20 -26.26 -2.64
CA ASN A 107 -3.20 -26.53 -1.20
C ASN A 107 -3.82 -25.37 -0.41
N LEU A 108 -3.54 -24.13 -0.81
CA LEU A 108 -4.09 -22.93 -0.17
C LEU A 108 -5.63 -22.88 -0.22
N LYS A 109 -6.25 -23.34 -1.33
CA LYS A 109 -7.72 -23.41 -1.45
C LYS A 109 -8.38 -24.26 -0.35
N SER A 110 -7.67 -25.28 0.16
CA SER A 110 -8.17 -26.14 1.25
C SER A 110 -8.20 -25.45 2.62
N VAL A 111 -7.47 -24.34 2.79
CA VAL A 111 -7.37 -23.59 4.05
C VAL A 111 -8.54 -22.63 4.17
N THR A 112 -9.73 -23.19 4.42
CA THR A 112 -11.00 -22.44 4.42
C THR A 112 -11.14 -21.41 5.55
N SER A 113 -10.28 -21.48 6.59
CA SER A 113 -10.25 -20.49 7.68
C SER A 113 -9.35 -19.29 7.42
N LEU A 114 -8.59 -19.27 6.30
CA LEU A 114 -7.61 -18.21 6.05
C LEU A 114 -8.30 -16.86 5.84
N GLN A 115 -7.86 -15.86 6.59
CA GLN A 115 -8.38 -14.48 6.58
C GLN A 115 -7.37 -13.47 6.03
N SER A 116 -6.07 -13.74 6.23
CA SER A 116 -4.97 -12.88 5.79
C SER A 116 -3.88 -13.67 5.09
N LEU A 117 -3.44 -13.17 3.94
CA LEU A 117 -2.37 -13.74 3.14
C LEU A 117 -1.41 -12.65 2.64
N THR A 118 -0.15 -12.77 3.00
CA THR A 118 0.93 -11.90 2.49
C THR A 118 1.97 -12.75 1.77
N ILE A 119 2.29 -12.40 0.51
CA ILE A 119 3.30 -13.09 -0.30
C ILE A 119 4.28 -12.08 -0.89
N TYR A 120 5.51 -12.09 -0.39
CA TYR A 120 6.65 -11.36 -0.93
C TYR A 120 7.67 -12.36 -1.49
N CYS A 121 7.26 -13.06 -2.54
CA CYS A 121 8.06 -14.08 -3.20
C CYS A 121 7.94 -13.98 -4.72
N PRO A 122 8.92 -14.49 -5.48
CA PRO A 122 8.75 -14.67 -6.92
C PRO A 122 7.49 -15.49 -7.20
N LEU A 123 6.61 -14.95 -8.04
CA LEU A 123 5.49 -15.69 -8.62
C LEU A 123 5.66 -15.70 -10.13
N GLY A 124 4.86 -16.51 -10.83
CA GLY A 124 4.78 -16.43 -12.29
C GLY A 124 4.28 -15.05 -12.78
N ALA A 125 4.35 -14.85 -14.09
CA ALA A 125 3.86 -13.63 -14.72
C ALA A 125 2.32 -13.48 -14.65
N CYS A 126 1.61 -14.59 -14.49
CA CYS A 126 0.16 -14.65 -14.36
C CYS A 126 -0.23 -15.16 -12.97
N PHE A 127 -1.18 -14.49 -12.33
CA PHE A 127 -1.81 -14.92 -11.09
C PHE A 127 -3.31 -15.06 -11.32
N ASP A 128 -3.77 -16.29 -11.56
CA ASP A 128 -5.18 -16.58 -11.86
C ASP A 128 -5.67 -17.65 -10.89
N TYR A 129 -6.27 -17.21 -9.77
CA TYR A 129 -6.62 -18.10 -8.68
C TYR A 129 -7.95 -17.73 -8.02
N GLU A 130 -8.67 -18.77 -7.60
CA GLU A 130 -9.76 -18.64 -6.64
C GLU A 130 -9.17 -18.60 -5.23
N LEU A 131 -9.48 -17.53 -4.51
CA LEU A 131 -8.96 -17.30 -3.16
C LEU A 131 -9.81 -18.05 -2.13
N PRO A 132 -9.24 -18.39 -0.96
CA PRO A 132 -9.99 -19.03 0.11
C PRO A 132 -11.26 -18.25 0.51
N PRO A 133 -12.34 -18.95 0.86
CA PRO A 133 -13.67 -18.34 0.98
C PRO A 133 -13.79 -17.29 2.09
N LYS A 134 -12.90 -17.30 3.10
CA LYS A 134 -12.86 -16.32 4.20
C LYS A 134 -11.73 -15.30 4.08
N LEU A 135 -10.98 -15.29 2.97
CA LEU A 135 -9.83 -14.41 2.82
C LEU A 135 -10.31 -12.96 2.63
N GLU A 136 -9.99 -12.10 3.59
CA GLU A 136 -10.39 -10.68 3.60
C GLU A 136 -9.23 -9.75 3.24
N TYR A 137 -7.98 -10.18 3.46
CA TYR A 137 -6.77 -9.42 3.19
C TYR A 137 -5.81 -10.22 2.33
N LEU A 138 -5.40 -9.62 1.20
CA LEU A 138 -4.36 -10.15 0.33
C LEU A 138 -3.31 -9.08 0.08
N GLU A 139 -2.06 -9.46 0.23
CA GLU A 139 -0.92 -8.62 -0.10
C GLU A 139 0.09 -9.40 -0.95
N LEU A 140 0.47 -8.83 -2.09
CA LEU A 140 1.38 -9.45 -3.05
C LEU A 140 2.46 -8.45 -3.46
N SER A 141 3.72 -8.90 -3.52
CA SER A 141 4.80 -8.19 -4.21
C SER A 141 5.42 -9.10 -5.26
N ASN A 142 5.27 -8.78 -6.55
CA ASN A 142 5.82 -9.61 -7.62
C ASN A 142 6.26 -8.82 -8.86
N ARG A 143 7.59 -8.69 -9.02
CA ARG A 143 8.26 -7.97 -10.12
C ARG A 143 8.10 -8.59 -11.50
N GLN A 144 7.46 -9.75 -11.61
CA GLN A 144 7.20 -10.40 -12.90
C GLN A 144 5.72 -10.35 -13.29
N LEU A 145 4.83 -9.94 -12.37
CA LEU A 145 3.39 -9.98 -12.59
C LEU A 145 2.97 -9.00 -13.68
N CYS A 146 2.34 -9.53 -14.73
CA CYS A 146 1.74 -8.75 -15.81
C CYS A 146 0.25 -9.11 -16.05
N LYS A 147 -0.26 -10.14 -15.36
CA LYS A 147 -1.69 -10.51 -15.37
C LYS A 147 -2.14 -11.02 -14.00
N ILE A 148 -3.29 -10.53 -13.53
CA ILE A 148 -3.94 -10.95 -12.30
C ILE A 148 -5.45 -11.11 -12.49
N SER A 149 -6.00 -12.24 -12.04
CA SER A 149 -7.42 -12.50 -11.92
C SER A 149 -7.73 -13.15 -10.58
N LEU A 150 -8.46 -12.42 -9.74
CA LEU A 150 -8.81 -12.83 -8.38
C LEU A 150 -10.31 -13.15 -8.30
N ARG A 151 -10.64 -14.42 -8.04
CA ARG A 151 -12.02 -14.83 -7.72
C ARG A 151 -12.19 -14.93 -6.22
N SER A 152 -12.97 -14.02 -5.63
CA SER A 152 -13.33 -14.03 -4.21
C SER A 152 -14.64 -13.30 -3.93
N LYS A 153 -15.42 -13.82 -2.98
CA LYS A 153 -16.63 -13.14 -2.46
C LYS A 153 -16.36 -12.37 -1.16
N SER A 154 -15.23 -12.61 -0.51
CA SER A 154 -14.90 -12.09 0.81
C SER A 154 -13.78 -11.06 0.82
N LEU A 155 -12.91 -11.03 -0.19
CA LEU A 155 -11.74 -10.16 -0.24
C LEU A 155 -12.13 -8.68 -0.08
N LYS A 156 -11.60 -8.01 0.94
CA LYS A 156 -11.89 -6.61 1.27
C LYS A 156 -10.74 -5.68 0.95
N ARG A 157 -9.51 -6.14 1.17
CA ARG A 157 -8.30 -5.34 1.03
C ARG A 157 -7.31 -6.08 0.15
N PHE A 158 -6.85 -5.41 -0.90
CA PHE A 158 -5.87 -5.97 -1.81
C PHE A 158 -4.73 -5.00 -2.05
N TYR A 159 -3.55 -5.38 -1.59
CA TYR A 159 -2.34 -4.57 -1.73
C TYR A 159 -1.40 -5.26 -2.72
N LEU A 160 -0.99 -4.51 -3.74
CA LEU A 160 -0.16 -5.00 -4.81
C LEU A 160 1.04 -4.08 -5.00
N TYR A 161 2.23 -4.66 -4.86
CA TYR A 161 3.49 -3.96 -4.90
C TYR A 161 4.39 -4.46 -6.03
N GLN A 162 5.21 -3.55 -6.57
CA GLN A 162 6.35 -3.88 -7.43
C GLN A 162 5.99 -4.82 -8.58
N THR A 163 5.11 -4.41 -9.49
CA THR A 163 4.66 -5.24 -10.62
C THR A 163 5.16 -4.72 -11.97
N LYS A 164 4.79 -5.40 -13.06
CA LYS A 164 5.13 -5.04 -14.45
C LYS A 164 3.90 -4.70 -15.29
N PHE A 165 2.83 -4.20 -14.67
CA PHE A 165 1.66 -3.74 -15.42
C PHE A 165 1.98 -2.41 -16.09
N SER A 166 2.38 -2.41 -17.36
CA SER A 166 2.51 -1.15 -18.12
C SER A 166 1.14 -0.59 -18.51
N VAL A 167 0.22 -1.46 -18.91
CA VAL A 167 -1.17 -1.12 -19.22
C VAL A 167 -2.08 -1.91 -18.29
N VAL A 168 -3.09 -1.27 -17.70
CA VAL A 168 -4.12 -1.93 -16.90
C VAL A 168 -5.40 -2.02 -17.74
N SER A 169 -5.89 -3.23 -18.00
CA SER A 169 -7.11 -3.50 -18.77
C SER A 169 -7.95 -4.61 -18.13
N PRO A 170 -9.22 -4.75 -18.51
CA PRO A 170 -10.08 -5.85 -18.02
C PRO A 170 -9.53 -7.26 -18.32
N GLU A 171 -8.62 -7.41 -19.30
CA GLU A 171 -8.04 -8.71 -19.67
C GLU A 171 -6.88 -9.14 -18.77
N ASN A 172 -6.18 -8.17 -18.17
CA ASN A 172 -4.99 -8.42 -17.37
C ASN A 172 -5.15 -8.07 -15.90
N PHE A 173 -6.18 -7.32 -15.51
CA PHE A 173 -6.39 -6.91 -14.13
C PHE A 173 -7.86 -7.09 -13.73
N GLN A 174 -8.15 -8.22 -13.08
CA GLN A 174 -9.49 -8.57 -12.61
C GLN A 174 -9.47 -8.75 -11.10
N VAL A 175 -10.21 -7.89 -10.39
CA VAL A 175 -10.36 -7.90 -8.93
C VAL A 175 -11.84 -8.02 -8.57
N PRO A 176 -12.18 -8.62 -7.41
CA PRO A 176 -13.57 -8.91 -7.08
C PRO A 176 -14.36 -7.67 -6.63
N GLU A 177 -15.66 -7.65 -6.91
CA GLU A 177 -16.60 -6.60 -6.46
C GLU A 177 -16.74 -6.48 -4.93
N SER A 178 -16.22 -7.47 -4.19
CA SER A 178 -16.21 -7.43 -2.72
C SER A 178 -15.19 -6.44 -2.14
N LEU A 179 -14.26 -5.96 -2.96
CA LEU A 179 -13.13 -5.11 -2.58
C LEU A 179 -13.58 -3.73 -2.10
N VAL A 180 -13.00 -3.29 -1.00
CA VAL A 180 -13.25 -1.99 -0.34
C VAL A 180 -12.01 -1.11 -0.39
N GLU A 181 -10.81 -1.71 -0.41
CA GLU A 181 -9.54 -1.01 -0.45
C GLU A 181 -8.59 -1.65 -1.45
N LEU A 182 -7.98 -0.81 -2.29
CA LEU A 182 -7.02 -1.21 -3.31
C LEU A 182 -5.77 -0.32 -3.19
N VAL A 183 -4.62 -0.96 -3.05
CA VAL A 183 -3.32 -0.30 -3.07
C VAL A 183 -2.52 -0.85 -4.24
N LEU A 184 -2.17 0.03 -5.19
CA LEU A 184 -1.27 -0.26 -6.29
C LEU A 184 -0.02 0.61 -6.10
N SER A 185 1.08 0.01 -5.66
CA SER A 185 2.31 0.75 -5.35
C SER A 185 3.51 0.23 -6.11
N ASN A 186 4.25 1.16 -6.71
CA ASN A 186 5.42 0.87 -7.54
C ASN A 186 5.10 -0.16 -8.66
N CYS A 187 3.95 0.00 -9.32
CA CYS A 187 3.47 -0.93 -10.35
C CYS A 187 3.88 -0.57 -11.79
N VAL A 188 4.59 0.55 -11.98
CA VAL A 188 5.08 1.06 -13.28
C VAL A 188 3.96 1.17 -14.33
N ILE A 189 2.78 1.63 -13.89
CA ILE A 189 1.62 1.73 -14.76
C ILE A 189 1.73 3.02 -15.59
N THR A 190 1.68 2.86 -16.90
CA THR A 190 1.79 3.93 -17.90
C THR A 190 0.45 4.26 -18.58
N LEU A 191 -0.56 3.41 -18.42
CA LEU A 191 -1.87 3.61 -19.02
C LEU A 191 -2.93 2.75 -18.31
N PHE A 192 -4.12 3.32 -18.14
CA PHE A 192 -5.34 2.56 -17.91
C PHE A 192 -6.14 2.55 -19.20
N ASP A 193 -6.62 1.38 -19.59
CA ASP A 193 -7.53 1.22 -20.72
C ASP A 193 -8.86 1.96 -20.42
N ASP A 194 -9.45 2.61 -21.43
CA ASP A 194 -10.70 3.36 -21.26
C ASP A 194 -11.89 2.48 -20.84
N SER A 195 -11.82 1.16 -21.10
CA SER A 195 -12.81 0.17 -20.67
C SER A 195 -12.58 -0.34 -19.25
N PHE A 196 -11.47 0.02 -18.59
CA PHE A 196 -11.17 -0.41 -17.24
C PHE A 196 -12.10 0.29 -16.23
N VAL A 197 -12.70 -0.51 -15.33
CA VAL A 197 -13.61 -0.03 -14.30
C VAL A 197 -13.20 -0.60 -12.95
N PHE A 198 -13.08 0.28 -11.95
CA PHE A 198 -12.86 -0.15 -10.56
C PHE A 198 -14.10 -0.81 -9.96
N PRO A 199 -13.94 -1.72 -8.97
CA PRO A 199 -15.05 -2.27 -8.20
C PRO A 199 -15.96 -1.20 -7.61
N GLN A 200 -17.28 -1.41 -7.66
CA GLN A 200 -18.25 -0.39 -7.26
C GLN A 200 -18.28 -0.14 -5.73
N ARG A 201 -17.82 -1.12 -4.95
CA ARG A 201 -17.74 -1.05 -3.48
C ARG A 201 -16.45 -0.43 -2.96
N LEU A 202 -15.52 -0.08 -3.86
CA LEU A 202 -14.24 0.50 -3.48
C LEU A 202 -14.44 1.87 -2.80
N GLN A 203 -13.86 2.01 -1.61
CA GLN A 203 -13.94 3.21 -0.77
C GLN A 203 -12.56 3.85 -0.55
N SER A 204 -11.48 3.07 -0.64
CA SER A 204 -10.12 3.57 -0.52
C SER A 204 -9.27 3.11 -1.70
N LEU A 205 -8.59 4.05 -2.35
CA LEU A 205 -7.73 3.81 -3.49
C LEU A 205 -6.40 4.54 -3.33
N TYR A 206 -5.32 3.78 -3.39
CA TYR A 206 -3.95 4.28 -3.44
C TYR A 206 -3.30 3.90 -4.76
N LEU A 207 -2.84 4.89 -5.51
CA LEU A 207 -2.16 4.74 -6.79
C LEU A 207 -0.77 5.37 -6.70
N ASP A 208 0.27 4.56 -6.87
CA ASP A 208 1.67 4.97 -6.83
C ASP A 208 2.48 4.37 -7.97
N GLY A 209 3.37 5.19 -8.53
CA GLY A 209 4.23 4.84 -9.66
C GLY A 209 3.48 4.92 -10.98
N GLN A 210 2.87 6.08 -11.23
CA GLN A 210 2.14 6.34 -12.46
C GLN A 210 2.92 7.33 -13.33
N ASP A 211 3.67 6.77 -14.28
CA ASP A 211 3.96 7.44 -15.56
C ASP A 211 2.67 7.51 -16.42
N ALA A 212 1.53 7.07 -15.87
CA ALA A 212 0.26 7.11 -16.55
C ALA A 212 -0.04 8.49 -17.07
N GLN A 213 -0.50 8.58 -18.31
CA GLN A 213 -0.90 9.87 -18.90
C GLN A 213 -2.21 10.40 -18.32
N LYS A 214 -3.04 9.51 -17.75
CA LYS A 214 -4.36 9.81 -17.23
C LYS A 214 -4.81 8.77 -16.21
N ILE A 215 -5.53 9.23 -15.18
CA ILE A 215 -6.18 8.36 -14.21
C ILE A 215 -7.59 7.99 -14.72
N PRO A 216 -8.00 6.71 -14.65
CA PRO A 216 -9.29 6.26 -15.16
C PRO A 216 -10.43 6.79 -14.27
N LYS A 217 -11.67 6.61 -14.74
CA LYS A 217 -12.86 7.03 -13.99
C LYS A 217 -12.89 6.38 -12.61
N LEU A 218 -13.01 7.22 -11.57
CA LEU A 218 -13.04 6.78 -10.18
C LEU A 218 -14.42 6.19 -9.81
N PRO A 219 -14.46 5.22 -8.87
CA PRO A 219 -15.72 4.65 -8.41
C PRO A 219 -16.53 5.68 -7.61
N PRO A 220 -17.88 5.70 -7.72
CA PRO A 220 -18.71 6.75 -7.14
C PRO A 220 -18.77 6.76 -5.61
N ASN A 221 -18.36 5.67 -4.95
CA ASN A 221 -18.39 5.51 -3.49
C ASN A 221 -17.04 5.76 -2.82
N LEU A 222 -16.05 6.28 -3.56
CA LEU A 222 -14.71 6.51 -3.05
C LEU A 222 -14.71 7.59 -1.97
N LYS A 223 -14.11 7.28 -0.81
CA LYS A 223 -13.96 8.20 0.33
C LYS A 223 -12.53 8.69 0.49
N CYS A 224 -11.56 7.82 0.20
CA CYS A 224 -10.14 8.12 0.34
C CYS A 224 -9.45 7.89 -1.00
N LEU A 225 -8.76 8.92 -1.49
CA LEU A 225 -7.95 8.84 -2.71
C LEU A 225 -6.55 9.37 -2.42
N PHE A 226 -5.56 8.51 -2.66
CA PHE A 226 -4.16 8.88 -2.63
C PHE A 226 -3.53 8.62 -4.00
N ILE A 227 -2.92 9.65 -4.56
CA ILE A 227 -2.23 9.59 -5.85
C ILE A 227 -0.79 10.08 -5.65
N LEU A 228 0.15 9.20 -5.96
CA LEU A 228 1.57 9.50 -6.10
C LEU A 228 1.92 9.52 -7.59
N TYR A 229 2.22 10.70 -8.12
CA TYR A 229 2.42 10.91 -9.55
C TYR A 229 3.83 11.42 -9.85
N ASP A 230 4.38 10.96 -10.97
CA ASP A 230 5.77 11.24 -11.38
C ASP A 230 5.88 11.98 -12.73
N LEU A 231 4.75 12.49 -13.23
CA LEU A 231 4.72 13.30 -14.45
C LEU A 231 5.42 14.65 -14.26
N ARG A 232 6.12 15.14 -15.28
CA ARG A 232 6.75 16.48 -15.30
C ARG A 232 5.74 17.62 -15.35
N GLU A 233 4.59 17.39 -15.97
CA GLU A 233 3.55 18.37 -16.18
C GLU A 233 2.19 17.70 -16.00
N VAL A 234 1.33 18.28 -15.17
CA VAL A 234 0.00 17.77 -14.88
C VAL A 234 -1.01 18.79 -15.36
N THR A 235 -1.68 18.47 -16.47
CA THR A 235 -2.76 19.28 -17.01
C THR A 235 -4.10 18.91 -16.36
N GLU A 236 -5.14 19.72 -16.55
CA GLU A 236 -6.48 19.43 -16.02
C GLU A 236 -7.04 18.08 -16.50
N ALA A 237 -6.60 17.59 -17.66
CA ALA A 237 -7.02 16.31 -18.22
C ALA A 237 -6.44 15.08 -17.48
N TYR A 238 -5.45 15.28 -16.60
CA TYR A 238 -4.79 14.21 -15.87
C TYR A 238 -5.70 13.57 -14.82
N PHE A 239 -6.39 14.42 -14.04
CA PHE A 239 -7.28 13.99 -12.99
C PHE A 239 -8.71 13.86 -13.54
N PRO A 240 -9.40 12.74 -13.27
CA PRO A 240 -10.83 12.62 -13.55
C PRO A 240 -11.63 13.51 -12.60
N ASP A 241 -12.91 13.69 -12.91
CA ASP A 241 -13.86 14.23 -11.93
C ASP A 241 -13.82 13.41 -10.64
N PHE A 242 -13.56 14.09 -9.53
CA PHE A 242 -13.50 13.46 -8.23
C PHE A 242 -14.93 13.16 -7.75
N PRO A 243 -15.20 11.99 -7.15
CA PRO A 243 -16.55 11.68 -6.67
C PRO A 243 -16.88 12.56 -5.45
N SER A 244 -18.11 13.08 -5.40
CA SER A 244 -18.59 13.96 -4.31
C SER A 244 -18.67 13.27 -2.93
N THR A 245 -18.40 11.97 -2.88
CA THR A 245 -18.29 11.16 -1.67
C THR A 245 -16.92 11.24 -1.01
N LEU A 246 -15.90 11.82 -1.67
CA LEU A 246 -14.55 11.95 -1.10
C LEU A 246 -14.56 12.71 0.23
N GLU A 247 -13.86 12.13 1.20
CA GLU A 247 -13.58 12.68 2.51
C GLU A 247 -12.09 13.05 2.64
N GLU A 248 -11.20 12.34 1.94
CA GLU A 248 -9.75 12.55 1.96
C GLU A 248 -9.16 12.47 0.55
N LEU A 249 -8.41 13.51 0.17
CA LEU A 249 -7.68 13.60 -1.11
C LEU A 249 -6.22 13.96 -0.86
N ASN A 250 -5.32 13.11 -1.35
CA ASN A 250 -3.89 13.36 -1.34
C ASN A 250 -3.32 13.27 -2.76
N LEU A 251 -2.71 14.37 -3.19
CA LEU A 251 -1.99 14.51 -4.46
C LEU A 251 -0.53 14.80 -4.13
N SER A 252 0.34 13.81 -4.29
CA SER A 252 1.76 13.93 -3.97
C SER A 252 2.62 13.58 -5.18
N SER A 253 3.79 14.21 -5.30
CA SER A 253 4.78 13.83 -6.31
C SER A 253 6.07 13.30 -5.68
N ASN A 254 6.62 12.21 -6.23
CA ASN A 254 7.85 11.58 -5.75
C ASN A 254 9.12 12.08 -6.47
N ILE A 255 8.98 12.81 -7.58
CA ILE A 255 10.13 13.25 -8.36
C ILE A 255 10.87 14.42 -7.70
N ASN A 256 12.19 14.44 -7.89
CA ASN A 256 13.08 15.52 -7.44
C ASN A 256 12.79 16.87 -8.13
N TYR A 257 11.98 16.88 -9.18
CA TYR A 257 11.54 18.07 -9.89
C TYR A 257 10.06 18.30 -9.61
N GLN A 258 9.67 19.47 -9.11
CA GLN A 258 8.27 19.78 -8.82
C GLN A 258 7.49 19.99 -10.12
N PRO A 259 6.52 19.12 -10.45
CA PRO A 259 5.76 19.23 -11.68
C PRO A 259 4.73 20.33 -11.60
N HIS A 260 4.45 20.97 -12.73
CA HIS A 260 3.43 22.01 -12.78
C HIS A 260 2.05 21.42 -12.48
N LEU A 261 1.33 22.06 -11.55
CA LEU A 261 -0.02 21.69 -11.16
C LEU A 261 -0.92 22.92 -11.18
N THR A 262 -2.02 22.83 -11.93
CA THR A 262 -3.12 23.79 -11.89
C THR A 262 -4.20 23.27 -10.95
N ILE A 263 -4.54 24.06 -9.92
CA ILE A 263 -5.62 23.71 -9.01
C ILE A 263 -6.96 23.97 -9.70
N THR A 264 -7.68 22.88 -10.00
CA THR A 264 -9.06 22.89 -10.51
C THR A 264 -10.05 23.26 -9.41
N ASP A 265 -11.26 23.65 -9.80
CA ASP A 265 -12.32 23.93 -8.83
C ASP A 265 -12.82 22.61 -8.22
N ILE A 266 -12.58 22.43 -6.92
CA ILE A 266 -13.03 21.27 -6.14
C ILE A 266 -14.01 21.68 -5.03
N SER A 267 -14.59 22.87 -5.13
CA SER A 267 -15.57 23.40 -4.16
C SER A 267 -16.83 22.54 -4.04
N TYR A 268 -17.15 21.76 -5.08
CA TYR A 268 -18.26 20.80 -5.11
C TYR A 268 -18.06 19.58 -4.21
N LEU A 269 -16.83 19.30 -3.74
CA LEU A 269 -16.51 18.19 -2.85
C LEU A 269 -16.89 18.49 -1.39
N VAL A 270 -18.19 18.70 -1.14
CA VAL A 270 -18.74 19.16 0.15
C VAL A 270 -18.53 18.22 1.35
N LYS A 271 -18.05 16.99 1.11
CA LYS A 271 -17.68 16.01 2.14
C LYS A 271 -16.18 15.96 2.41
N LEU A 272 -15.36 16.65 1.61
CA LEU A 272 -13.91 16.60 1.72
C LEU A 272 -13.47 17.30 3.01
N LYS A 273 -12.81 16.55 3.88
CA LYS A 273 -12.30 17.01 5.17
C LYS A 273 -10.79 17.25 5.09
N LYS A 274 -10.06 16.38 4.38
CA LYS A 274 -8.61 16.45 4.29
C LYS A 274 -8.17 16.61 2.85
N LEU A 275 -7.38 17.66 2.60
CA LEU A 275 -6.71 17.88 1.33
C LEU A 275 -5.22 18.03 1.55
N SER A 276 -4.44 17.25 0.80
CA SER A 276 -2.99 17.34 0.78
C SER A 276 -2.49 17.46 -0.65
N ILE A 277 -1.73 18.52 -0.93
CA ILE A 277 -1.00 18.73 -2.18
C ILE A 277 0.47 18.87 -1.79
N ILE A 278 1.31 17.91 -2.21
CA ILE A 278 2.70 17.85 -1.78
C ILE A 278 3.62 17.76 -2.99
N ASN A 279 4.67 18.58 -2.98
CA ASN A 279 5.75 18.54 -3.96
C ASN A 279 5.29 18.90 -5.40
N SER A 280 4.39 19.88 -5.56
CA SER A 280 3.83 20.30 -6.86
C SER A 280 4.14 21.77 -7.14
N LYS A 281 4.61 22.14 -8.34
CA LYS A 281 4.87 23.53 -8.68
C LYS A 281 3.57 24.27 -9.05
N ILE A 282 3.07 25.08 -8.14
CA ILE A 282 1.92 25.96 -8.37
C ILE A 282 2.43 27.38 -8.64
N THR A 283 2.36 27.83 -9.90
CA THR A 283 2.85 29.15 -10.31
C THR A 283 1.84 30.26 -10.11
N GLU A 284 0.56 29.95 -10.29
CA GLU A 284 -0.53 30.91 -10.13
C GLU A 284 -0.89 31.13 -8.65
N PRO A 285 -1.50 32.26 -8.30
CA PRO A 285 -2.05 32.48 -6.97
C PRO A 285 -3.07 31.40 -6.62
N VAL A 286 -2.95 30.82 -5.43
CA VAL A 286 -3.88 29.79 -4.98
C VAL A 286 -5.20 30.45 -4.55
N ASN A 287 -6.26 30.24 -5.33
CA ASN A 287 -7.58 30.80 -5.04
C ASN A 287 -8.34 29.94 -4.04
N LEU A 288 -8.54 30.45 -2.83
CA LEU A 288 -9.22 29.75 -1.74
C LEU A 288 -10.71 29.46 -2.02
N ASN A 289 -11.33 30.15 -2.98
CA ASN A 289 -12.72 29.88 -3.37
C ASN A 289 -12.89 28.58 -4.16
N LYS A 290 -11.79 28.00 -4.67
CA LYS A 290 -11.80 26.70 -5.36
C LYS A 290 -11.81 25.49 -4.42
N PHE A 291 -11.76 25.69 -3.11
CA PHE A 291 -11.74 24.62 -2.12
C PHE A 291 -13.07 24.51 -1.36
N PRO A 292 -13.47 23.30 -0.95
CA PRO A 292 -14.72 23.11 -0.23
C PRO A 292 -14.60 23.62 1.22
N LYS A 293 -15.66 24.24 1.72
CA LYS A 293 -15.69 24.81 3.09
C LYS A 293 -15.81 23.75 4.19
N SER A 294 -15.88 22.47 3.82
CA SER A 294 -15.89 21.32 4.73
C SER A 294 -14.51 20.94 5.26
N LEU A 295 -13.43 21.50 4.71
CA LEU A 295 -12.05 21.15 5.09
C LEU A 295 -11.79 21.37 6.58
N THR A 296 -11.22 20.36 7.20
CA THR A 296 -10.65 20.37 8.55
C THR A 296 -9.13 20.41 8.52
N ASP A 297 -8.53 19.84 7.47
CA ASP A 297 -7.09 19.74 7.30
C ASP A 297 -6.72 20.14 5.87
N LEU A 298 -5.87 21.16 5.74
CA LEU A 298 -5.31 21.60 4.46
C LEU A 298 -3.79 21.60 4.54
N SER A 299 -3.16 20.79 3.68
CA SER A 299 -1.72 20.76 3.50
C SER A 299 -1.37 21.11 2.05
N ILE A 300 -0.62 22.18 1.85
CA ILE A 300 -0.02 22.53 0.56
C ILE A 300 1.47 22.74 0.80
N CYS A 301 2.24 21.66 0.75
CA CYS A 301 3.65 21.67 1.15
C CYS A 301 4.58 21.50 -0.05
N LYS A 302 5.78 22.05 0.03
CA LYS A 302 6.82 21.88 -1.01
C LYS A 302 6.31 22.27 -2.39
N SER A 303 5.50 23.33 -2.49
CA SER A 303 4.69 23.58 -3.70
C SER A 303 4.97 24.90 -4.42
N ARG A 304 6.02 25.62 -3.99
CA ARG A 304 6.42 26.93 -4.54
C ARG A 304 5.31 27.98 -4.54
N VAL A 305 4.30 27.83 -3.68
CA VAL A 305 3.21 28.81 -3.57
C VAL A 305 3.79 30.13 -3.09
N ARG A 306 3.43 31.21 -3.79
CA ARG A 306 3.90 32.57 -3.47
C ARG A 306 2.85 33.44 -2.81
N LYS A 307 1.57 33.19 -3.09
CA LYS A 307 0.45 33.92 -2.51
C LYS A 307 -0.87 33.16 -2.68
N PHE A 308 -1.82 33.50 -1.81
CA PHE A 308 -3.21 33.07 -1.90
C PHE A 308 -4.12 34.25 -2.25
N THR A 309 -5.29 33.95 -2.80
CA THR A 309 -6.41 34.90 -2.92
C THR A 309 -7.64 34.36 -2.18
N GLY A 310 -8.48 35.27 -1.66
CA GLY A 310 -9.54 34.93 -0.70
C GLY A 310 -9.02 34.92 0.74
N THR A 311 -9.80 34.34 1.67
CA THR A 311 -9.47 34.32 3.10
C THR A 311 -9.63 32.92 3.71
N PHE A 312 -8.76 32.56 4.66
CA PHE A 312 -8.89 31.33 5.43
C PHE A 312 -10.02 31.41 6.47
N ALA A 313 -10.53 32.60 6.78
CA ALA A 313 -11.71 32.80 7.62
C ALA A 313 -12.97 32.13 7.04
N ASP A 314 -13.03 31.94 5.72
CA ASP A 314 -14.15 31.29 5.05
C ASP A 314 -14.24 29.77 5.31
N PHE A 315 -13.26 29.19 6.01
CA PHE A 315 -13.24 27.76 6.34
C PHE A 315 -13.55 27.57 7.82
N PRO A 316 -14.84 27.52 8.22
CA PRO A 316 -15.25 27.52 9.62
C PRO A 316 -14.84 26.26 10.39
N LYS A 317 -14.41 25.21 9.69
CA LYS A 317 -14.01 23.92 10.25
C LYS A 317 -12.51 23.65 10.16
N LEU A 318 -11.73 24.54 9.55
CA LEU A 318 -10.30 24.33 9.33
C LEU A 318 -9.56 24.36 10.67
N VAL A 319 -9.01 23.22 11.07
CA VAL A 319 -8.28 23.01 12.33
C VAL A 319 -6.78 23.05 12.09
N ASN A 320 -6.32 22.38 11.04
CA ASN A 320 -4.91 22.20 10.72
C ASN A 320 -4.58 22.79 9.34
N LEU A 321 -3.63 23.73 9.31
CA LEU A 321 -3.12 24.33 8.09
C LEU A 321 -1.61 24.13 8.00
N ASN A 322 -1.14 23.38 7.01
CA ASN A 322 0.29 23.22 6.76
C ASN A 322 0.68 23.77 5.38
N LEU A 323 1.42 24.87 5.38
CA LEU A 323 1.92 25.53 4.18
C LEU A 323 3.46 25.54 4.14
N SER A 324 4.10 24.58 4.81
CA SER A 324 5.57 24.52 4.91
C SER A 324 6.23 24.29 3.54
N ASP A 325 7.48 24.74 3.40
CA ASP A 325 8.29 24.59 2.18
C ASP A 325 7.62 25.27 0.96
N ASN A 326 7.37 26.56 1.08
CA ASN A 326 6.84 27.40 0.01
C ASN A 326 7.63 28.72 -0.08
N SER A 327 7.05 29.77 -0.64
CA SER A 327 7.71 31.08 -0.80
C SER A 327 6.75 32.20 -0.39
N LEU A 328 6.13 32.04 0.77
CA LEU A 328 5.07 32.92 1.26
C LEU A 328 5.58 34.19 1.96
N GLY A 329 6.88 34.31 2.27
CA GLY A 329 7.45 35.42 3.03
C GLY A 329 7.02 36.81 2.55
N ASN A 330 7.23 37.13 1.27
CA ASN A 330 6.84 38.43 0.72
C ASN A 330 5.33 38.69 0.77
N TRP A 331 4.52 37.65 0.63
CA TRP A 331 3.06 37.80 0.66
C TRP A 331 2.57 37.99 2.10
N LEU A 332 3.11 37.23 3.05
CA LEU A 332 2.79 37.37 4.47
C LEU A 332 3.34 38.67 5.05
N SER A 333 4.52 39.15 4.68
CA SER A 333 5.04 40.45 5.18
C SER A 333 4.19 41.63 4.70
N SER A 334 3.59 41.50 3.52
CA SER A 334 2.66 42.49 2.98
C SER A 334 1.24 42.41 3.54
N MET A 335 0.99 41.55 4.56
CA MET A 335 -0.33 41.13 5.07
C MET A 335 -1.46 42.04 4.59
N PRO A 336 -2.28 41.64 3.60
CA PRO A 336 -3.51 42.37 3.37
C PRO A 336 -4.33 42.31 4.67
N VAL A 337 -4.86 43.45 5.12
CA VAL A 337 -5.62 43.61 6.38
C VAL A 337 -6.76 42.58 6.52
N GLU A 338 -7.20 42.00 5.40
CA GLU A 338 -8.25 40.99 5.29
C GLU A 338 -7.78 39.54 5.52
N PHE A 339 -6.47 39.29 5.67
CA PHE A 339 -5.93 37.96 5.90
C PHE A 339 -6.21 37.51 7.34
N SER A 340 -7.27 36.72 7.48
CA SER A 340 -7.77 36.20 8.75
C SER A 340 -7.95 34.69 8.68
N PHE A 341 -7.88 34.04 9.83
CA PHE A 341 -8.09 32.60 9.96
C PHE A 341 -9.47 32.32 10.57
N GLY A 342 -10.03 31.16 10.22
CA GLY A 342 -11.30 30.72 10.79
C GLY A 342 -11.19 30.47 12.29
N PRO A 343 -12.29 30.56 13.05
CA PRO A 343 -12.27 30.44 14.51
C PRO A 343 -11.88 29.04 15.00
N ALA A 344 -11.91 28.02 14.15
CA ALA A 344 -11.55 26.65 14.47
C ALA A 344 -10.05 26.34 14.36
N ILE A 345 -9.24 27.27 13.85
CA ILE A 345 -7.81 27.02 13.60
C ILE A 345 -7.09 26.74 14.92
N GLN A 346 -6.31 25.65 14.94
CA GLN A 346 -5.52 25.22 16.10
C GLN A 346 -4.03 25.20 15.77
N GLN A 347 -3.67 24.71 14.58
CA GLN A 347 -2.28 24.51 14.19
C GLN A 347 -1.99 25.14 12.82
N ILE A 348 -0.89 25.90 12.74
CA ILE A 348 -0.40 26.47 11.48
C ILE A 348 1.09 26.11 11.32
N GLY A 349 1.43 25.45 10.22
CA GLY A 349 2.81 25.19 9.81
C GLY A 349 3.25 26.08 8.67
N LEU A 350 4.29 26.89 8.89
CA LEU A 350 4.90 27.81 7.92
C LEU A 350 6.42 27.62 7.79
N MET A 351 6.99 26.54 8.29
CA MET A 351 8.44 26.29 8.18
C MET A 351 8.90 26.37 6.71
N GLN A 352 10.09 26.90 6.47
CA GLN A 352 10.69 27.02 5.13
C GLN A 352 9.85 27.89 4.18
N ASN A 353 9.46 29.09 4.62
CA ASN A 353 8.71 30.06 3.81
C ASN A 353 9.44 31.38 3.56
N LEU A 354 10.69 31.52 4.04
CA LEU A 354 11.46 32.75 3.96
C LEU A 354 10.78 33.90 4.74
N LEU A 355 10.22 33.59 5.91
CA LEU A 355 9.64 34.60 6.79
C LEU A 355 10.75 35.41 7.46
N ASP A 356 10.49 36.69 7.74
CA ASP A 356 11.31 37.48 8.67
C ASP A 356 10.67 37.51 10.06
N SER A 357 11.47 37.92 11.07
CA SER A 357 11.01 37.93 12.47
C SER A 357 9.84 38.87 12.70
N GLU A 358 9.76 40.00 12.00
CA GLU A 358 8.67 40.97 12.13
C GLU A 358 7.34 40.37 11.65
N THR A 359 7.37 39.68 10.50
CA THR A 359 6.22 38.96 9.94
C THR A 359 5.70 37.90 10.91
N VAL A 360 6.60 37.12 11.52
CA VAL A 360 6.23 36.10 12.51
C VAL A 360 5.61 36.73 13.77
N ILE A 361 6.18 37.82 14.27
CA ILE A 361 5.66 38.54 15.45
C ILE A 361 4.25 39.07 15.18
N ASN A 362 4.04 39.72 14.03
CA ASN A 362 2.73 40.25 13.63
C ASN A 362 1.70 39.14 13.46
N LEU A 363 2.09 38.01 12.87
CA LEU A 363 1.24 36.84 12.73
C LEU A 363 0.84 36.26 14.09
N LEU A 364 1.79 36.10 15.01
CA LEU A 364 1.53 35.62 16.37
C LEU A 364 0.58 36.53 17.13
N TYR A 365 0.77 37.85 17.05
CA TYR A 365 -0.11 38.83 17.69
C TYR A 365 -1.57 38.67 17.23
N ASN A 366 -1.78 38.45 15.93
CA ASN A 366 -3.10 38.20 15.35
C ASN A 366 -3.67 36.82 15.76
N LEU A 367 -2.85 35.77 15.73
CA LEU A 367 -3.26 34.41 16.04
C LEU A 367 -3.65 34.23 17.52
N LYS A 368 -3.03 34.99 18.43
CA LYS A 368 -3.40 35.00 19.85
C LYS A 368 -4.82 35.48 20.13
N GLN A 369 -5.42 36.21 19.19
CA GLN A 369 -6.83 36.62 19.29
C GLN A 369 -7.79 35.50 18.89
N SER A 370 -7.29 34.42 18.26
CA SER A 370 -8.11 33.26 17.92
C SER A 370 -8.28 32.36 19.15
N PRO A 371 -9.53 32.07 19.56
CA PRO A 371 -9.82 31.39 20.83
C PRO A 371 -9.31 29.95 20.90
N ASN A 372 -9.12 29.31 19.75
CA ASN A 372 -8.72 27.90 19.66
C ASN A 372 -7.26 27.71 19.20
N PHE A 373 -6.54 28.79 18.91
CA PHE A 373 -5.20 28.69 18.37
C PHE A 373 -4.21 28.14 19.41
N GLY A 374 -3.44 27.12 19.03
CA GLY A 374 -2.50 26.43 19.90
C GLY A 374 -1.04 26.55 19.44
N GLU A 375 -0.75 26.26 18.17
CA GLU A 375 0.63 26.05 17.72
C GLU A 375 0.94 26.74 16.37
N LEU A 376 2.05 27.50 16.35
CA LEU A 376 2.67 28.04 15.14
C LEU A 376 4.03 27.36 14.94
N PHE A 377 4.21 26.65 13.82
CA PHE A 377 5.50 26.06 13.43
C PHE A 377 6.18 26.94 12.39
N VAL A 378 7.28 27.59 12.76
CA VAL A 378 8.11 28.47 11.90
C VAL A 378 9.59 28.06 12.00
N GLU A 379 10.47 28.66 11.19
CA GLU A 379 11.90 28.43 11.34
C GLU A 379 12.42 28.86 12.73
N ASN A 380 13.54 28.29 13.15
CA ASN A 380 14.20 28.71 14.39
C ASN A 380 14.65 30.17 14.26
N MET A 381 13.94 31.07 14.94
CA MET A 381 14.16 32.52 14.90
C MET A 381 14.14 33.08 16.32
N PRO A 382 14.86 34.19 16.57
CA PRO A 382 14.76 34.88 17.85
C PRO A 382 13.39 35.56 17.95
N VAL A 383 12.41 34.87 18.54
CA VAL A 383 11.11 35.45 18.91
C VAL A 383 11.20 35.89 20.38
N PRO A 384 10.86 37.14 20.73
CA PRO A 384 10.86 37.61 22.12
C PRO A 384 10.05 36.68 23.03
N GLU A 385 10.62 36.31 24.19
CA GLU A 385 9.97 35.41 25.17
C GLU A 385 8.64 35.94 25.72
N ASN A 386 8.42 37.24 25.59
CA ASN A 386 7.27 37.95 26.17
C ASN A 386 6.05 38.01 25.24
N LEU A 387 6.11 37.39 24.06
CA LEU A 387 5.09 37.53 23.02
C LEU A 387 3.91 36.61 23.19
#